data_AF-A0A5E3XLZ0-F1
#
_entry.id   AF-A0A5E3XLZ0-F1
#
_cell.length_a   1.000
_cell.length_b   1.000
_cell.length_c   1.000
_cell.angle_alpha   90.00
_cell.angle_beta   90.00
_cell.angle_gamma   90.00
#
_symmetry.space_group_name_H-M   'P 1'
#
loop_
_entity.id
_entity.type
_entity.pdbx_description
1 polymer ?
#
loop_
_entity_poly.entity_id
_entity_poly.type
_entity_poly.pdbx_seq_one_letter_code
_entity_poly.pdbx_strand_id
1 'polypeptide(L)'
;MISSTPDEISNAYARIQSTFTSGKTRPLAWRRQQLVQIGKLVQENEEMLLSAISVDLGKPRVEVMVADMGPVVSFVVEALEKLEEWAAPESVDDVPAWQASWAPRGERRRRRRWIRRSRGS
;
A
#
# COMPACT_ATOMS: atom_id res chain seq x y z
N MET A 1 15.39 17.96 18.36
CA MET A 1 14.35 17.12 17.72
C MET A 1 13.29 18.05 17.16
N ILE A 2 13.02 17.98 15.86
CA ILE A 2 11.91 18.73 15.26
C ILE A 2 10.66 17.88 15.48
N SER A 3 9.83 18.23 16.45
CA SER A 3 8.53 17.60 16.66
C SER A 3 7.44 18.46 16.02
N SER A 4 6.54 17.84 15.26
CA SER A 4 5.39 18.54 14.70
C SER A 4 4.46 19.06 15.79
N THR A 5 3.90 20.25 15.59
CA THR A 5 2.93 20.85 16.50
C THR A 5 1.54 20.20 16.37
N PRO A 6 0.67 20.28 17.39
CA PRO A 6 -0.70 19.76 17.31
C PRO A 6 -1.50 20.33 16.13
N ASP A 7 -1.29 21.60 15.77
CA ASP A 7 -1.95 22.25 14.65
C ASP A 7 -1.45 21.72 13.31
N GLU A 8 -0.15 21.48 13.15
CA GLU A 8 0.41 20.86 11.94
C GLU A 8 -0.15 19.46 11.72
N ILE A 9 -0.27 18.66 12.79
CA ILE A 9 -0.86 17.32 12.74
C ILE A 9 -2.33 17.40 12.32
N SER A 10 -3.10 18.30 12.94
CA SER A 10 -4.53 18.48 12.63
C SER A 10 -4.76 18.91 11.17
N ASN A 11 -3.92 19.81 10.67
CA ASN A 11 -3.97 20.27 9.28
C ASN A 11 -3.59 19.15 8.29
N ALA A 12 -2.55 18.36 8.60
CA ALA A 12 -2.18 17.21 7.79
C ALA A 12 -3.30 16.17 7.73
N TYR A 13 -3.93 15.87 8.87
CA TYR A 13 -5.06 14.95 8.96
C TYR A 13 -6.25 15.43 8.12
N ALA A 14 -6.66 16.69 8.27
CA ALA A 14 -7.77 17.26 7.51
C ALA A 14 -7.54 17.16 5.99
N ARG A 15 -6.31 17.42 5.53
CA ARG A 15 -5.92 17.31 4.11
C ARG A 15 -5.98 15.88 3.59
N ILE A 16 -5.46 14.91 4.35
CA ILE A 16 -5.48 13.49 3.97
C ILE A 16 -6.93 12.99 3.88
N GLN A 17 -7.75 13.35 4.88
CA GLN A 17 -9.17 13.00 4.88
C GLN A 17 -9.84 13.56 3.63
N SER A 18 -9.74 14.87 3.39
CA SER A 18 -10.37 15.55 2.26
C SER A 18 -9.96 14.92 0.93
N THR A 19 -8.68 14.60 0.79
CA THR A 19 -8.16 13.93 -0.41
C THR A 19 -8.77 12.55 -0.60
N PHE A 20 -8.87 11.75 0.46
CA PHE A 20 -9.47 10.43 0.39
C PHE A 20 -10.97 10.47 0.09
N THR A 21 -11.72 11.34 0.78
CA THR A 21 -13.17 11.48 0.61
C THR A 21 -13.56 12.03 -0.75
N SER A 22 -12.70 12.86 -1.37
CA SER A 22 -12.88 13.30 -2.77
C SER A 22 -12.86 12.16 -3.79
N GLY A 23 -12.38 10.97 -3.40
CA GLY A 23 -12.25 9.83 -4.30
C GLY A 23 -11.04 9.88 -5.22
N LYS A 24 -10.17 10.91 -5.11
CA LYS A 24 -8.93 11.05 -5.90
C LYS A 24 -8.03 9.81 -5.87
N THR A 25 -8.06 9.06 -4.77
CA THR A 25 -7.23 7.86 -4.57
C THR A 25 -7.86 6.57 -5.11
N ARG A 26 -9.12 6.60 -5.58
CA ARG A 26 -9.84 5.42 -6.08
C ARG A 26 -9.33 4.91 -7.44
N PRO A 27 -9.06 5.76 -8.45
CA PRO A 27 -8.65 5.30 -9.77
C PRO A 27 -7.36 4.47 -9.73
N LEU A 28 -7.31 3.40 -10.52
CA LEU A 28 -6.12 2.53 -10.61
C LEU A 28 -4.89 3.31 -11.13
N ALA A 29 -5.10 4.23 -12.07
CA ALA A 29 -4.02 5.08 -12.60
C ALA A 29 -3.33 5.89 -11.49
N TRP A 30 -4.11 6.44 -10.54
CA TRP A 30 -3.55 7.18 -9.40
C TRP A 30 -2.71 6.25 -8.51
N ARG A 31 -3.25 5.07 -8.18
CA ARG A 31 -2.55 4.06 -7.36
C ARG A 31 -1.25 3.58 -8.02
N ARG A 32 -1.30 3.28 -9.31
CA ARG A 32 -0.14 2.92 -10.14
C ARG A 32 0.93 4.01 -10.08
N GLN A 33 0.54 5.27 -10.26
CA GLN A 33 1.47 6.39 -10.15
C GLN A 33 2.11 6.45 -8.76
N GLN A 34 1.35 6.28 -7.68
CA GLN A 34 1.93 6.32 -6.32
C GLN A 34 2.92 5.17 -6.09
N LEU A 35 2.63 3.96 -6.56
CA LEU A 35 3.55 2.82 -6.47
C LEU A 35 4.87 3.09 -7.19
N VAL A 36 4.81 3.64 -8.41
CA VAL A 36 6.00 4.07 -9.16
C VAL A 36 6.80 5.12 -8.38
N GLN A 37 6.13 6.10 -7.77
CA GLN A 37 6.80 7.12 -6.98
C GLN A 37 7.49 6.54 -5.73
N ILE A 38 6.93 5.49 -5.11
CA ILE A 38 7.60 4.79 -3.99
C ILE A 38 8.87 4.08 -4.50
N GLY A 39 8.79 3.38 -5.63
CA GLY A 39 9.96 2.73 -6.22
C GLY A 39 11.07 3.73 -6.58
N LYS A 40 10.69 4.90 -7.11
CA LYS A 40 11.63 6.00 -7.40
C LYS A 40 12.23 6.61 -6.15
N LEU A 41 11.43 6.85 -5.12
CA LEU A 41 11.91 7.39 -3.85
C LEU A 41 13.07 6.55 -3.29
N VAL A 42 12.97 5.22 -3.32
CA VAL A 42 14.02 4.33 -2.82
C VAL A 42 15.25 4.37 -3.72
N GLN A 43 15.07 4.26 -5.04
CA GLN A 43 16.19 4.21 -5.99
C GLN A 43 16.96 5.53 -6.11
N GLU A 44 16.24 6.65 -6.16
CA GLU A 44 16.84 7.99 -6.32
C GLU A 44 17.56 8.46 -5.04
N ASN A 45 17.24 7.87 -3.88
CA ASN A 45 17.79 8.28 -2.58
C ASN A 45 18.59 7.15 -1.91
N GLU A 46 19.09 6.18 -2.68
CA GLU A 46 19.73 4.97 -2.14
C GLU A 46 20.86 5.27 -1.15
N GLU A 47 21.83 6.09 -1.55
CA GLU A 47 22.98 6.42 -0.69
C GLU A 47 22.57 7.20 0.57
N MET A 48 21.55 8.07 0.47
CA MET A 48 21.07 8.83 1.62
C MET A 48 20.38 7.92 2.64
N LEU A 49 19.55 6.99 2.16
CA LEU A 49 18.87 6.01 3.00
C LEU A 49 19.86 5.04 3.64
N LEU A 50 20.84 4.55 2.88
CA LEU A 50 21.92 3.70 3.39
C LEU A 50 22.72 4.40 4.48
N SER A 51 23.12 5.66 4.25
CA SER A 51 23.85 6.44 5.25
C SER A 51 23.03 6.66 6.51
N ALA A 52 21.74 7.01 6.39
CA ALA A 52 20.87 7.21 7.53
C ALA A 52 20.70 5.93 8.36
N ILE A 53 20.41 4.80 7.69
CA ILE A 53 20.24 3.51 8.35
C ILE A 53 21.55 3.05 9.00
N SER A 54 22.70 3.29 8.36
CA SER A 54 24.00 2.99 8.96
C SER A 54 24.27 3.84 10.20
N VAL A 55 23.89 5.12 10.22
CA VAL A 55 24.06 6.00 11.38
C VAL A 55 23.15 5.60 12.52
N ASP A 56 21.88 5.28 12.23
CA ASP A 56 20.88 4.98 13.26
C ASP A 56 21.01 3.56 13.82
N LEU A 57 21.31 2.57 12.96
CA LEU A 57 21.26 1.15 13.28
C LEU A 57 22.59 0.41 13.13
N GLY A 58 23.63 1.04 12.56
CA GLY A 58 24.94 0.41 12.35
C GLY A 58 24.96 -0.74 11.33
N LYS A 59 23.89 -0.90 10.54
CA LYS A 59 23.78 -1.99 9.56
C LYS A 59 24.75 -1.80 8.39
N PRO A 60 25.44 -2.86 7.94
CA PRO A 60 26.28 -2.79 6.74
C PRO A 60 25.42 -2.68 5.47
N ARG A 61 25.96 -2.05 4.42
CA ARG A 61 25.26 -1.79 3.15
C ARG A 61 24.51 -3.01 2.61
N VAL A 62 25.18 -4.17 2.54
CA VAL A 62 24.60 -5.38 1.95
C VAL A 62 23.34 -5.81 2.69
N GLU A 63 23.34 -5.73 4.02
CA GLU A 63 22.16 -6.07 4.82
C GLU A 63 21.00 -5.11 4.54
N VAL A 64 21.27 -3.80 4.50
CA VAL A 64 20.24 -2.80 4.21
C VAL A 64 19.65 -2.99 2.82
N MET A 65 20.50 -3.26 1.82
CA MET A 65 20.05 -3.50 0.46
C MET A 65 19.18 -4.75 0.34
N VAL A 66 19.54 -5.85 1.03
CA VAL A 66 18.82 -7.13 0.93
C VAL A 66 17.56 -7.16 1.79
N ALA A 67 17.61 -6.59 3.00
CA ALA A 67 16.55 -6.75 3.99
C ALA A 67 15.59 -5.54 4.08
N ASP A 68 16.05 -4.33 3.77
CA ASP A 68 15.27 -3.12 3.97
C ASP A 68 14.84 -2.50 2.62
N MET A 69 15.78 -2.20 1.71
CA MET A 69 15.48 -1.46 0.48
C MET A 69 15.02 -2.34 -0.68
N GLY A 70 15.72 -3.44 -0.96
CA GLY A 70 15.40 -4.38 -2.03
C GLY A 70 13.96 -4.92 -1.96
N PRO A 71 13.47 -5.36 -0.79
CA PRO A 71 12.09 -5.82 -0.63
C PRO A 71 11.06 -4.74 -0.99
N VAL A 72 11.31 -3.47 -0.68
CA VAL A 72 10.38 -2.38 -1.04
C VAL A 72 10.23 -2.27 -2.56
N VAL A 73 11.33 -2.32 -3.30
CA VAL A 73 11.30 -2.28 -4.77
C VAL A 73 10.59 -3.51 -5.34
N SER A 74 10.90 -4.70 -4.82
CA SER A 74 10.26 -5.95 -5.25
C SER A 74 8.74 -5.93 -5.00
N PHE A 75 8.29 -5.46 -3.84
CA PHE A 75 6.86 -5.34 -3.54
C PHE A 75 6.17 -4.29 -4.40
N VAL A 76 6.85 -3.20 -4.76
CA VAL A 76 6.31 -2.22 -5.72
C VAL A 76 6.07 -2.87 -7.08
N VAL A 77 7.03 -3.66 -7.58
CA VAL A 77 6.89 -4.36 -8.86
C VAL A 77 5.73 -5.37 -8.81
N GLU A 78 5.69 -6.22 -7.80
CA GLU A 78 4.59 -7.19 -7.63
C GLU A 78 3.23 -6.48 -7.53
N ALA A 79 3.15 -5.41 -6.73
CA ALA A 79 1.93 -4.63 -6.60
C ALA A 79 1.50 -3.98 -7.91
N LEU A 80 2.44 -3.57 -8.77
CA LEU A 80 2.14 -3.02 -10.10
C LEU A 80 1.63 -4.09 -11.07
N GLU A 81 2.18 -5.31 -11.02
CA GLU A 81 1.75 -6.44 -11.86
C GLU A 81 0.38 -6.97 -11.45
N LYS A 82 0.08 -6.92 -10.14
CA LYS A 82 -1.15 -7.48 -9.56
C LYS A 82 -2.22 -6.45 -9.25
N LEU A 83 -1.99 -5.17 -9.55
CA LEU A 83 -2.86 -4.07 -9.13
C LEU A 83 -4.30 -4.25 -9.59
N GLU A 84 -4.49 -4.58 -10.86
CA GLU A 84 -5.81 -4.76 -11.48
C GLU A 84 -6.52 -5.99 -10.91
N GLU A 85 -5.80 -7.11 -10.77
CA GLU A 85 -6.32 -8.36 -10.18
C GLU A 85 -6.81 -8.13 -8.75
N TRP A 86 -5.98 -7.49 -7.92
CA TRP A 86 -6.30 -7.25 -6.51
C TRP A 86 -7.40 -6.20 -6.31
N ALA A 87 -7.57 -5.29 -7.26
CA ALA A 87 -8.60 -4.26 -7.21
C ALA A 87 -9.91 -4.66 -7.89
N ALA A 88 -9.95 -5.81 -8.58
CA ALA A 88 -11.14 -6.29 -9.25
C ALA A 88 -12.26 -6.57 -8.25
N PRO A 89 -13.51 -6.18 -8.55
CA PRO A 89 -14.66 -6.60 -7.75
C PRO A 89 -14.80 -8.13 -7.75
N GLU A 90 -15.07 -8.71 -6.58
CA GLU A 90 -15.29 -10.15 -6.43
C GLU A 90 -16.81 -10.43 -6.35
N SER A 91 -17.33 -11.38 -7.12
CA SER A 91 -18.71 -11.83 -6.99
C SER A 91 -18.91 -12.58 -5.67
N VAL A 92 -20.11 -12.46 -5.11
CA VAL A 92 -20.52 -13.29 -3.97
C VAL A 92 -21.25 -14.49 -4.55
N ASP A 93 -20.67 -15.67 -4.41
CA ASP A 93 -21.25 -16.91 -4.97
C ASP A 93 -22.38 -17.47 -4.10
N ASP A 94 -22.38 -17.18 -2.79
CA ASP A 94 -23.41 -17.62 -1.82
C ASP A 94 -24.60 -16.65 -1.74
N VAL A 95 -25.18 -16.28 -2.89
CA VAL A 95 -26.40 -15.46 -2.93
C VAL A 95 -27.62 -16.40 -2.85
N PRO A 96 -28.48 -16.30 -1.82
CA PRO A 96 -29.71 -17.08 -1.74
C PRO A 96 -30.55 -16.91 -3.02
N ALA A 97 -31.23 -17.98 -3.47
CA ALA A 97 -31.95 -18.00 -4.74
C ALA A 97 -32.96 -16.84 -4.92
N TRP A 98 -33.56 -16.36 -3.83
CA TRP A 98 -34.49 -15.22 -3.85
C TRP A 98 -33.82 -13.85 -4.05
N GLN A 99 -32.50 -13.76 -3.89
CA GLN A 99 -31.67 -12.58 -4.18
C GLN A 99 -30.92 -12.69 -5.52
N ALA A 100 -31.05 -13.82 -6.23
CA ALA A 100 -30.30 -14.07 -7.47
C ALA A 100 -30.59 -13.04 -8.56
N SER A 101 -31.84 -12.54 -8.64
CA SER A 101 -32.25 -11.51 -9.62
C SER A 101 -31.67 -10.12 -9.33
N TRP A 102 -31.11 -9.89 -8.14
CA TRP A 102 -30.52 -8.59 -7.78
C TRP A 102 -29.09 -8.44 -8.28
N ALA A 103 -28.50 -9.50 -8.85
CA ALA A 103 -27.12 -9.57 -9.30
C ALA A 103 -26.18 -8.77 -8.38
N PRO A 104 -26.20 -9.02 -7.05
CA PRO A 104 -25.52 -8.17 -6.10
C PRO A 104 -24.03 -8.25 -6.37
N ARG A 105 -23.51 -7.22 -7.05
CA ARG A 105 -22.08 -6.93 -7.12
C ARG A 105 -21.69 -6.38 -5.76
N GLY A 106 -21.69 -7.27 -4.77
CA GLY A 106 -21.13 -6.98 -3.47
C GLY A 106 -19.65 -6.73 -3.70
N GLU A 107 -19.23 -5.47 -3.67
CA GLU A 107 -17.82 -5.16 -3.49
C GLU A 107 -17.45 -5.75 -2.12
N ARG A 108 -16.93 -6.98 -2.08
CA ARG A 108 -16.27 -7.53 -0.90
C ARG A 108 -15.07 -6.64 -0.65
N ARG A 109 -15.27 -5.49 -0.01
CA ARG A 109 -14.20 -4.71 0.61
C ARG A 109 -13.59 -5.65 1.62
N ARG A 110 -12.47 -6.29 1.26
CA ARG A 110 -11.80 -7.30 2.07
C ARG A 110 -11.44 -6.69 3.42
N ARG A 111 -12.35 -6.74 4.40
CA ARG A 111 -11.99 -6.60 5.81
C ARG A 111 -11.25 -7.88 6.19
N ARG A 112 -9.93 -7.84 5.97
CA ARG A 112 -8.89 -8.69 6.56
C ARG A 112 -9.08 -10.21 6.36
N ARG A 113 -8.69 -10.72 5.18
CA ARG A 113 -8.33 -12.13 4.96
C ARG A 113 -6.79 -12.29 4.92
N TRP A 114 -6.10 -11.83 5.96
CA TRP A 114 -4.64 -12.06 6.11
C TRP A 114 -4.30 -13.15 7.13
N ILE A 115 -5.23 -13.55 8.00
CA ILE A 115 -4.94 -14.48 9.11
C ILE A 115 -5.02 -15.98 8.71
N ARG A 116 -5.60 -16.33 7.56
CA ARG A 116 -5.91 -17.75 7.25
C ARG A 116 -4.93 -18.43 6.29
N ARG A 117 -3.98 -17.71 5.68
CA ARG A 117 -3.08 -18.28 4.67
C ARG A 117 -1.72 -18.76 5.23
N SER A 118 -1.44 -18.52 6.52
CA SER A 118 -0.18 -18.87 7.19
C SER A 118 -0.20 -20.18 7.99
N ARG A 119 -1.23 -21.03 7.83
CA ARG A 119 -1.34 -22.35 8.49
C ARG A 119 -1.66 -23.46 7.48
N GLY A 120 -0.89 -23.51 6.41
CA GLY A 120 -1.10 -24.49 5.35
C GLY A 120 0.09 -24.58 4.40
N SER A 121 1.24 -25.02 4.94
CA SER A 121 2.29 -25.79 4.27
C SER A 121 3.14 -26.43 5.36
#